data_AF-A0A1V4HIZ8-F1
#
_entry.id   AF-A0A1V4HIZ8-F1
#
_cell.length_a   1.000
_cell.length_b   1.000
_cell.length_c   1.000
_cell.angle_alpha   90.00
_cell.angle_beta   90.00
_cell.angle_gamma   90.00
#
_symmetry.space_group_name_H-M   'P 1'
#
loop_
_entity.id
_entity.type
_entity.pdbx_description
1 polymer ?
#
loop_
_entity_poly.entity_id
_entity_poly.type
_entity_poly.pdbx_seq_one_letter_code
_entity_poly.pdbx_strand_id
1 'polypeptide(L)'
;MKNVVAIWAANYESEEDLKSFVEISYDEDEEAQAQAQASGFMRSIGISGIDNDFMETHFINDDESRQSFSNYLYNEYCSNQSFSEQLPSNLGEYINRYNSFILLYANDSPYGSVNEFLLLMEAPVTPSGSSPVLLAYLIYHTN
;
A
#
# COMPACT_ATOMS: atom_id res chain seq x y z
N MET A 1 -7.05 17.63 8.45
CA MET A 1 -7.31 16.18 8.26
C MET A 1 -5.96 15.46 8.20
N LYS A 2 -5.71 14.42 9.04
CA LYS A 2 -4.47 13.62 8.93
C LYS A 2 -4.66 12.62 7.78
N ASN A 3 -3.70 12.54 6.88
CA ASN A 3 -3.68 11.57 5.79
C ASN A 3 -2.38 10.79 5.85
N VAL A 4 -2.44 9.52 5.45
CA VAL A 4 -1.33 8.58 5.47
C VAL A 4 -1.26 7.86 4.13
N VAL A 5 -0.05 7.73 3.60
CA VAL A 5 0.25 6.86 2.45
C VAL A 5 1.32 5.86 2.87
N ALA A 6 1.02 4.58 2.75
CA ALA A 6 1.97 3.50 2.96
C ALA A 6 2.30 2.83 1.62
N ILE A 7 3.59 2.78 1.28
CA ILE A 7 4.08 2.17 0.04
C ILE A 7 4.75 0.85 0.40
N TRP A 8 4.14 -0.25 0.01
CA TRP A 8 4.65 -1.61 0.18
C TRP A 8 5.19 -2.14 -1.14
N ALA A 9 6.21 -2.99 -1.07
CA ALA A 9 6.81 -3.59 -2.26
C ALA A 9 7.18 -5.06 -2.08
N ALA A 10 7.03 -5.82 -3.16
CA ALA A 10 7.34 -7.24 -3.23
C ALA A 10 7.73 -7.63 -4.67
N ASN A 11 8.10 -8.90 -4.86
CA ASN A 11 8.32 -9.47 -6.18
C ASN A 11 7.31 -10.59 -6.43
N TYR A 12 6.49 -10.45 -7.47
CA TYR A 12 5.56 -11.47 -7.95
C TYR A 12 5.93 -11.90 -9.36
N GLU A 13 5.53 -13.11 -9.77
CA GLU A 13 5.85 -13.61 -11.12
C GLU A 13 5.00 -12.89 -12.18
N SER A 14 3.76 -12.55 -11.84
CA SER A 14 2.80 -11.87 -12.72
C SER A 14 1.95 -10.83 -12.01
N GLU A 15 1.26 -10.00 -12.80
CA GLU A 15 0.22 -9.09 -12.30
C GLU A 15 -0.95 -9.87 -11.68
N GLU A 16 -1.28 -11.06 -12.21
CA GLU A 16 -2.33 -11.92 -11.67
C GLU A 16 -2.00 -12.42 -10.26
N ASP A 17 -0.73 -12.76 -10.01
CA ASP A 17 -0.28 -13.16 -8.67
C ASP A 17 -0.38 -12.01 -7.67
N LEU A 18 -0.01 -10.78 -8.09
CA LEU A 18 -0.18 -9.58 -7.27
C LEU A 18 -1.65 -9.33 -6.96
N LYS A 19 -2.53 -9.43 -7.97
CA LYS A 19 -3.99 -9.27 -7.80
C LYS A 19 -4.55 -10.30 -6.84
N SER A 20 -4.23 -11.58 -7.05
CA SER A 20 -4.67 -12.67 -6.17
C SER A 20 -4.18 -12.48 -4.74
N PHE A 21 -2.99 -11.92 -4.56
CA PHE A 21 -2.45 -11.64 -3.23
C PHE A 21 -3.21 -10.54 -2.48
N VAL A 22 -3.71 -9.51 -3.17
CA VAL A 22 -4.46 -8.40 -2.56
C VAL A 22 -5.97 -8.60 -2.54
N GLU A 23 -6.48 -9.57 -3.31
CA GLU A 23 -7.90 -9.85 -3.46
C GLU A 23 -8.54 -10.33 -2.14
N ILE A 24 -9.69 -9.76 -1.82
CA ILE A 24 -10.56 -10.21 -0.73
C ILE A 24 -11.52 -11.25 -1.31
N SER A 25 -11.46 -12.47 -0.79
CA SER A 25 -12.43 -13.50 -1.13
C SER A 25 -13.64 -13.44 -0.20
N TYR A 26 -14.83 -13.71 -0.73
CA TYR A 26 -16.05 -13.83 0.05
C TYR A 26 -16.40 -15.31 0.16
N ASP A 27 -16.70 -15.80 1.36
CA ASP A 27 -17.28 -17.13 1.49
C ASP A 27 -18.69 -17.11 0.92
N GLU A 28 -18.93 -17.92 -0.11
CA GLU A 28 -20.24 -18.07 -0.77
C GLU A 28 -21.15 -19.07 -0.03
N ASP A 29 -20.62 -19.78 0.97
CA ASP A 29 -21.38 -20.77 1.73
C ASP A 29 -22.08 -20.16 2.96
N GLU A 30 -23.37 -20.53 3.06
CA GLU A 30 -24.36 -20.24 4.11
C GLU A 30 -25.03 -18.85 4.08
N GLU A 31 -26.19 -18.84 3.40
CA GLU A 31 -27.50 -18.18 3.65
C GLU A 31 -27.69 -16.96 4.59
N ALA A 32 -26.70 -16.45 5.31
CA ALA A 32 -26.72 -15.16 5.99
C ALA A 32 -25.29 -14.65 6.27
N GLN A 33 -24.89 -13.61 5.53
CA GLN A 33 -23.70 -12.77 5.69
C GLN A 33 -22.41 -13.34 5.07
N ALA A 34 -22.17 -12.99 3.80
CA ALA A 34 -20.85 -13.12 3.17
C ALA A 34 -19.79 -12.45 4.07
N GLN A 35 -18.96 -13.25 4.73
CA GLN A 35 -17.83 -12.74 5.49
C GLN A 35 -16.65 -12.60 4.52
N ALA A 36 -16.19 -11.35 4.34
CA ALA A 36 -14.97 -11.05 3.61
C ALA A 36 -13.77 -11.65 4.35
N GLN A 37 -13.04 -12.55 3.68
CA GLN A 37 -11.78 -13.09 4.20
C GLN A 37 -10.64 -12.11 3.90
N ALA A 38 -9.78 -11.86 4.89
CA ALA A 38 -8.61 -11.01 4.72
C ALA A 38 -7.71 -11.53 3.59
N SER A 39 -7.29 -10.65 2.68
CA SER A 39 -6.42 -11.01 1.56
C SER A 39 -5.05 -11.52 2.02
N GLY A 40 -4.27 -12.11 1.12
CA GLY A 40 -2.89 -12.53 1.40
C GLY A 40 -2.05 -11.38 1.95
N PHE A 41 -2.23 -10.19 1.39
CA PHE A 41 -1.61 -8.96 1.85
C PHE A 41 -2.01 -8.60 3.29
N MET A 42 -3.31 -8.51 3.56
CA MET A 42 -3.82 -8.17 4.90
C MET A 42 -3.30 -9.14 5.97
N ARG A 43 -3.33 -10.44 5.67
CA ARG A 43 -2.77 -11.47 6.57
C ARG A 43 -1.27 -11.27 6.80
N SER A 44 -0.52 -10.92 5.76
CA SER A 44 0.94 -10.74 5.85
C SER A 44 1.37 -9.57 6.73
N ILE A 45 0.57 -8.50 6.77
CA ILE A 45 0.83 -7.32 7.62
C ILE A 45 0.04 -7.34 8.93
N GLY A 46 -0.67 -8.44 9.21
CA GLY A 46 -1.34 -8.68 10.48
C GLY A 46 -2.62 -7.86 10.70
N ILE A 47 -3.33 -7.52 9.63
CA ILE A 47 -4.55 -6.70 9.71
C ILE A 47 -5.75 -7.36 9.04
N SER A 48 -6.93 -6.81 9.32
CA SER A 48 -8.18 -7.17 8.68
C SER A 48 -8.98 -5.91 8.36
N GLY A 49 -9.72 -5.90 7.26
CA GLY A 49 -10.67 -4.82 6.97
C GLY A 49 -10.03 -3.55 6.41
N ILE A 50 -9.05 -3.68 5.51
CA ILE A 50 -8.67 -2.55 4.65
C ILE A 50 -9.84 -2.26 3.71
N ASP A 51 -10.16 -0.98 3.53
CA ASP A 51 -10.99 -0.54 2.43
C ASP A 51 -10.19 -0.57 1.11
N ASN A 52 -10.53 -1.51 0.24
CA ASN A 52 -9.85 -1.73 -1.04
C ASN A 52 -10.01 -0.55 -2.01
N ASP A 53 -11.03 0.30 -1.85
CA ASP A 53 -11.18 1.50 -2.67
C ASP A 53 -10.03 2.51 -2.41
N PHE A 54 -9.33 2.33 -1.29
CA PHE A 54 -8.15 3.09 -0.88
C PHE A 54 -6.86 2.27 -0.98
N MET A 55 -6.84 1.29 -1.88
CA MET A 55 -5.68 0.50 -2.24
C MET A 55 -5.41 0.61 -3.74
N GLU A 56 -4.14 0.81 -4.10
CA GLU A 56 -3.68 0.85 -5.48
C GLU A 56 -2.53 -0.14 -5.66
N THR A 57 -2.50 -0.86 -6.78
CA THR A 57 -1.45 -1.84 -7.08
C THR A 57 -0.79 -1.53 -8.41
N HIS A 58 0.52 -1.76 -8.48
CA HIS A 58 1.30 -1.60 -9.70
C HIS A 58 2.22 -2.80 -9.90
N PHE A 59 2.13 -3.43 -11.07
CA PHE A 59 3.07 -4.45 -11.53
C PHE A 59 3.93 -3.86 -12.66
N ILE A 60 5.24 -3.95 -12.52
CA ILE A 60 6.23 -3.27 -13.35
C ILE A 60 7.22 -4.29 -13.89
N ASN A 61 7.10 -4.63 -15.17
CA ASN A 61 7.91 -5.64 -15.83
C ASN A 61 8.96 -5.07 -16.81
N ASP A 62 8.95 -3.76 -17.05
CA ASP A 62 9.87 -3.07 -17.95
C ASP A 62 10.36 -1.73 -17.39
N ASP A 63 11.45 -1.21 -17.97
CA ASP A 63 12.12 0.00 -17.49
C ASP A 63 11.33 1.29 -17.79
N GLU A 64 10.54 1.33 -18.86
CA GLU A 64 9.70 2.48 -19.20
C GLU A 64 8.57 2.64 -18.17
N SER A 65 7.88 1.54 -17.86
CA SER A 65 6.88 1.47 -16.80
C SER A 65 7.49 1.83 -15.43
N ARG A 66 8.73 1.41 -15.17
CA ARG A 66 9.43 1.76 -13.93
C ARG A 66 9.73 3.25 -13.83
N GLN A 67 10.15 3.86 -14.92
CA GLN A 67 10.38 5.30 -14.99
C GLN A 67 9.06 6.08 -14.84
N SER A 68 7.99 5.60 -15.49
CA SER A 68 6.64 6.16 -15.36
C SER A 68 6.15 6.12 -13.92
N PHE A 69 6.28 4.98 -13.24
CA PHE A 69 5.90 4.84 -11.82
C PHE A 69 6.75 5.73 -10.90
N SER A 70 8.05 5.83 -11.14
CA SER A 70 8.92 6.72 -10.38
C SER A 70 8.50 8.19 -10.53
N ASN A 71 8.14 8.60 -11.75
CA ASN A 71 7.63 9.94 -12.02
C ASN A 71 6.26 10.17 -11.37
N TYR A 72 5.37 9.17 -11.39
CA TYR A 72 4.09 9.21 -10.70
C TYR A 72 4.27 9.47 -9.20
N LEU A 73 5.08 8.64 -8.52
CA LEU A 73 5.37 8.83 -7.09
C LEU A 73 5.99 10.20 -6.81
N TYR A 74 6.88 10.67 -7.69
CA TYR A 74 7.49 11.99 -7.54
C TYR A 74 6.47 13.12 -7.70
N ASN A 75 5.60 13.05 -8.70
CA ASN A 75 4.63 14.10 -8.96
C ASN A 75 3.54 14.16 -7.90
N GLU A 76 3.03 13.01 -7.46
CA GLU A 76 1.99 12.94 -6.43
C GLU A 76 2.54 13.25 -5.03
N TYR A 77 3.73 12.75 -4.70
CA TYR A 77 4.24 12.82 -3.32
C TYR A 77 5.47 13.70 -3.15
N CYS A 78 6.40 13.81 -4.12
CA CYS A 78 7.57 14.68 -3.95
C CYS A 78 7.31 16.16 -4.31
N SER A 79 6.26 16.47 -5.06
CA SER A 79 5.96 17.86 -5.45
C SER A 79 5.60 18.76 -4.26
N ASN A 80 5.17 18.15 -3.15
CA ASN A 80 4.95 18.81 -1.88
C ASN A 80 6.21 18.70 -1.00
N GLN A 81 6.83 19.84 -0.67
CA GLN A 81 8.08 19.88 0.08
C GLN A 81 7.99 19.10 1.41
N SER A 82 6.87 19.17 2.12
CA SER A 82 6.65 18.46 3.38
C SER A 82 6.63 16.94 3.25
N PHE A 83 6.31 16.42 2.07
CA PHE A 83 6.34 14.98 1.79
C PHE A 83 7.70 14.53 1.27
N SER A 84 8.36 15.37 0.46
CA SER A 84 9.70 15.06 -0.07
C SER A 84 10.73 14.80 1.05
N GLU A 85 10.57 15.45 2.21
CA GLU A 85 11.42 15.26 3.39
C GLU A 85 11.15 13.93 4.13
N GLN A 86 9.98 13.32 3.93
CA GLN A 86 9.59 12.07 4.57
C GLN A 86 9.91 10.83 3.71
N LEU A 87 10.16 11.03 2.42
CA LEU A 87 10.53 9.94 1.53
C LEU A 87 11.98 9.52 1.79
N PRO A 88 12.28 8.21 1.77
CA PRO A 88 13.66 7.74 1.85
C PRO A 88 14.49 8.32 0.70
N SER A 89 15.67 8.85 1.01
CA SER A 89 16.58 9.39 -0.01
C SER A 89 17.03 8.35 -1.05
N ASN A 90 16.88 7.06 -0.72
CA ASN A 90 17.18 5.91 -1.56
C ASN A 90 15.93 5.22 -2.13
N LEU A 91 14.76 5.87 -2.11
CA LEU A 91 13.51 5.31 -2.65
C LEU A 91 13.66 4.82 -4.10
N GLY A 92 14.37 5.57 -4.94
CA GLY A 92 14.65 5.16 -6.33
C GLY A 92 15.46 3.86 -6.43
N GLU A 93 16.37 3.59 -5.48
CA GLU A 93 17.08 2.31 -5.42
C GLU A 93 16.16 1.17 -4.97
N TYR A 94 15.22 1.44 -4.07
CA TYR A 94 14.23 0.44 -3.65
C TYR A 94 13.25 0.11 -4.78
N ILE A 95 12.75 1.11 -5.51
CA ILE A 95 11.86 0.90 -6.66
C ILE A 95 12.51 -0.01 -7.71
N ASN A 96 13.83 0.08 -7.90
CA ASN A 96 14.55 -0.80 -8.83
C ASN A 96 14.68 -2.26 -8.38
N ARG A 97 14.42 -2.59 -7.10
CA ARG A 97 14.57 -3.94 -6.55
C ARG A 97 13.28 -4.76 -6.55
N TYR A 98 12.15 -4.10 -6.80
CA TYR A 98 10.82 -4.70 -6.72
C TYR A 98 10.08 -4.49 -8.04
N ASN A 99 9.33 -5.49 -8.46
CA ASN A 99 8.45 -5.39 -9.62
C ASN A 99 7.00 -5.12 -9.24
N SER A 100 6.65 -5.15 -7.96
CA SER A 100 5.27 -5.02 -7.51
C SER A 100 5.14 -4.08 -6.31
N PHE A 101 4.17 -3.19 -6.38
CA PHE A 101 3.93 -2.15 -5.39
C PHE A 101 2.46 -2.14 -4.97
N ILE A 102 2.22 -1.93 -3.68
CA ILE A 102 0.90 -1.78 -3.09
C ILE A 102 0.89 -0.48 -2.30
N LEU A 103 0.07 0.48 -2.74
CA LEU A 103 -0.13 1.76 -2.08
C LEU A 103 -1.42 1.68 -1.29
N LEU A 104 -1.35 2.04 -0.01
CA LEU A 104 -2.52 2.15 0.84
C LEU A 104 -2.68 3.56 1.36
N TYR A 105 -3.91 4.06 1.27
CA TYR A 105 -4.29 5.38 1.69
C TYR A 105 -5.13 5.31 2.96
N ALA A 106 -4.87 6.21 3.90
CA ALA A 106 -5.68 6.40 5.09
C ALA A 106 -5.93 7.89 5.30
N ASN A 107 -7.09 8.23 5.86
CA ASN A 107 -7.36 9.58 6.30
C ASN A 107 -8.26 9.59 7.55
N ASP A 108 -8.02 10.58 8.39
CA ASP A 108 -8.84 10.87 9.57
C ASP A 108 -9.78 12.03 9.25
N SER A 109 -11.01 11.71 8.81
CA SER A 109 -12.02 12.70 8.41
C SER A 109 -13.12 12.88 9.46
N PRO A 110 -13.82 14.03 9.47
CA PRO A 110 -14.97 14.26 10.35
C PRO A 110 -16.14 13.27 10.16
N TYR A 111 -16.17 12.54 9.04
CA TYR A 111 -17.22 11.58 8.70
C TYR A 111 -16.83 10.13 9.04
N GLY A 112 -15.63 9.92 9.56
CA GLY A 112 -15.05 8.60 9.81
C GLY A 112 -13.63 8.52 9.29
N SER A 113 -12.81 7.69 9.95
CA SER A 113 -11.48 7.35 9.50
C SER A 113 -11.53 6.22 8.47
N VAL A 114 -10.73 6.33 7.42
CA VAL A 114 -10.46 5.25 6.48
C VAL A 114 -9.14 4.60 6.85
N ASN A 115 -9.11 3.26 6.82
CA ASN A 115 -7.92 2.46 7.12
C ASN A 115 -7.25 2.90 8.44
N GLU A 116 -8.05 2.96 9.52
CA GLU A 116 -7.64 3.48 10.84
C GLU A 116 -6.36 2.81 11.38
N PHE A 117 -6.14 1.54 11.04
CA PHE A 117 -4.91 0.84 11.39
C PHE A 117 -3.65 1.57 10.89
N LEU A 118 -3.68 2.16 9.70
CA LEU A 118 -2.56 2.95 9.18
C LEU A 118 -2.38 4.21 10.01
N LEU A 119 -3.45 4.85 10.48
CA LEU A 119 -3.36 6.05 11.31
C LEU A 119 -2.70 5.78 12.67
N LEU A 120 -2.85 4.54 13.16
CA LEU A 120 -2.38 4.05 14.46
C LEU A 120 -1.02 3.32 14.41
N MET A 121 -0.46 3.10 13.21
CA MET A 121 0.83 2.42 13.05
C MET A 121 1.98 3.26 13.66
N GLU A 122 2.62 2.73 14.71
CA GLU A 122 3.84 3.29 15.30
C GLU A 122 5.08 2.74 14.58
N ALA A 123 5.45 3.33 13.44
CA ALA A 123 6.63 3.00 12.62
C ALA A 123 6.69 1.56 12.05
N PRO A 124 7.48 1.30 10.97
CA PRO A 124 7.42 0.04 10.22
C PRO A 124 7.77 -1.20 11.05
N VAL A 125 6.84 -2.14 11.13
CA VAL A 125 7.17 -3.53 11.52
C VAL A 125 8.00 -4.12 10.38
N THR A 126 9.26 -4.46 10.67
CA THR A 126 10.13 -5.13 9.70
C THR A 126 9.59 -6.56 9.49
N PRO A 127 9.13 -6.95 8.28
CA PRO A 127 8.60 -8.29 8.10
C PRO A 127 9.72 -9.32 8.20
N SER A 128 9.51 -10.36 8.99
CA SER A 128 10.36 -11.55 8.99
C SER A 128 9.82 -12.57 7.97
N GLY A 129 10.43 -12.63 6.78
CA GLY A 129 10.08 -13.59 5.72
C GLY A 129 9.57 -12.94 4.43
N SER A 130 9.16 -13.76 3.46
CA SER A 130 8.67 -13.41 2.11
C SER A 130 7.32 -12.66 2.11
N SER A 131 7.25 -11.57 2.88
CA SER A 131 6.14 -10.62 2.96
C SER A 131 6.52 -9.30 2.31
N PRO A 132 5.55 -8.53 1.80
CA PRO A 132 5.84 -7.23 1.24
C PRO A 132 6.54 -6.32 2.26
N VAL A 133 7.51 -5.56 1.79
CA VAL A 133 8.35 -4.67 2.59
C VAL A 133 7.78 -3.26 2.54
N LEU A 134 7.61 -2.63 3.71
CA LEU A 134 7.22 -1.22 3.79
C LEU A 134 8.40 -0.34 3.36
N LEU A 135 8.29 0.30 2.20
CA LEU A 135 9.31 1.19 1.66
C LEU A 135 9.19 2.61 2.21
N ALA A 136 7.96 3.10 2.35
CA ALA A 136 7.70 4.44 2.84
C ALA A 136 6.37 4.50 3.58
N TYR A 137 6.32 5.35 4.60
CA TYR A 137 5.12 5.65 5.35
C TYR A 137 5.09 7.17 5.57
N LEU A 138 4.15 7.83 4.90
CA LEU A 138 4.12 9.29 4.75
C LEU A 138 2.89 9.83 5.48
N ILE A 139 3.10 10.81 6.35
CA ILE A 139 2.01 11.51 7.04
C ILE A 139 1.92 12.94 6.52
N TYR A 140 0.73 13.38 6.16
CA TYR A 140 0.50 14.77 5.78
C TYR A 140 -0.85 15.28 6.25
N HIS A 141 -0.96 16.60 6.32
CA HIS A 141 -2.18 17.27 6.75
C HIS A 141 -2.75 18.07 5.59
N THR A 142 -4.04 17.87 5.32
CA THR A 142 -4.82 18.78 4.48
C THR A 142 -5.61 19.73 5.37
N ASN A 143 -5.69 21.00 4.95
CA ASN A 143 -6.46 22.06 5.61
C ASN A 143 -7.96 21.81 5.48
#